data_AF-A0A377I357-F1
#
_entry.id   AF-A0A377I357-F1
#
_cell.length_a   1.000
_cell.length_b   1.000
_cell.length_c   1.000
_cell.angle_alpha   90.00
_cell.angle_beta   90.00
_cell.angle_gamma   90.00
#
_symmetry.space_group_name_H-M   'P 1'
#
loop_
_entity.id
_entity.type
_entity.pdbx_description
1 polymer ?
#
loop_
_entity_poly.entity_id
_entity_poly.type
_entity_poly.pdbx_seq_one_letter_code
_entity_poly.pdbx_strand_id
1 'polypeptide(L)'
;MFSNEVVISIITLLVLSLMRINVVVSLIIAALVCGAIGNYGVDNATLFQALEKTIGSFTGGLGGGAETAMNYAILGAFAVALSRSGVTDLLAYKVISHFGKRPSGRSVFWFKYIILFVLTAFAISSQNVIPIHIAFIPIVVPHFWV
;
A
#
# COMPACT_ATOMS: atom_id res chain seq x y z
N MET A 1 20.18 26.75 -3.20
CA MET A 1 19.40 25.57 -3.65
C MET A 1 20.20 24.26 -3.55
N PHE A 2 21.46 24.20 -4.00
CA PHE A 2 22.27 22.98 -3.93
C PHE A 2 22.76 22.57 -2.52
N SER A 3 22.71 23.47 -1.53
CA SER A 3 23.06 23.16 -0.13
C SER A 3 21.89 22.63 0.70
N ASN A 4 20.72 22.41 0.10
CA ASN A 4 19.58 21.87 0.83
C ASN A 4 19.74 20.35 1.01
N GLU A 5 19.51 19.89 2.23
CA GLU A 5 19.71 18.50 2.66
C GLU A 5 18.86 17.54 1.84
N VAL A 6 17.64 17.96 1.50
CA VAL A 6 16.69 17.19 0.67
C VAL A 6 17.23 17.03 -0.75
N VAL A 7 17.80 18.10 -1.33
CA VAL A 7 18.35 18.06 -2.69
C VAL A 7 19.57 17.14 -2.77
N ILE A 8 20.46 17.19 -1.77
CA ILE A 8 21.63 16.31 -1.69
C ILE A 8 21.21 14.84 -1.55
N SER A 9 20.17 14.56 -0.77
CA SER A 9 19.59 13.22 -0.63
C SER A 9 19.04 12.67 -1.95
N ILE A 10 18.25 13.48 -2.67
CA ILE A 10 17.67 13.07 -3.97
C ILE A 10 18.77 12.77 -5.00
N ILE A 11 19.82 13.61 -5.05
CA ILE A 11 20.97 13.37 -5.95
C ILE A 11 21.68 12.08 -5.58
N THR A 12 21.91 11.83 -4.28
CA THR A 12 22.55 10.58 -3.80
C THR A 12 21.73 9.35 -4.18
N LEU A 13 20.41 9.39 -4.00
CA LEU A 13 19.50 8.33 -4.43
C LEU A 13 19.61 8.07 -5.93
N LEU A 14 19.58 9.13 -6.74
CA LEU A 14 19.65 9.05 -8.20
C LEU A 14 20.97 8.42 -8.66
N VAL A 15 22.09 8.85 -8.10
CA VAL A 15 23.41 8.30 -8.42
C VAL A 15 23.48 6.81 -8.06
N LEU A 16 23.04 6.42 -6.86
CA LEU A 16 23.05 5.01 -6.44
C LEU A 16 22.13 4.13 -7.31
N SER A 17 20.95 4.66 -7.69
CA SER A 17 20.00 3.97 -8.58
C SER A 17 20.59 3.79 -9.99
N LEU A 18 21.28 4.82 -10.51
CA LEU A 18 21.99 4.74 -11.81
C LEU A 18 23.17 3.75 -11.79
N MET A 19 23.79 3.53 -10.63
CA MET A 19 24.82 2.51 -10.42
C MET A 19 24.26 1.08 -10.36
N ARG A 20 22.99 0.86 -10.71
CA ARG A 20 22.27 -0.43 -10.65
C ARG A 20 22.15 -1.03 -9.23
N ILE A 21 22.22 -0.19 -8.19
CA ILE A 21 21.90 -0.62 -6.82
C ILE A 21 20.37 -0.72 -6.71
N ASN A 22 19.89 -1.70 -5.93
CA ASN A 22 18.46 -1.84 -5.70
C ASN A 22 17.86 -0.57 -5.10
N VAL A 23 16.76 -0.09 -5.67
CA VAL A 23 16.09 1.18 -5.29
C VAL A 23 15.80 1.25 -3.79
N VAL A 24 15.42 0.13 -3.18
CA VAL A 24 15.16 0.04 -1.73
C VAL A 24 16.41 0.36 -0.92
N VAL A 25 17.57 -0.17 -1.32
CA VAL A 25 18.85 0.08 -0.65
C VAL A 25 19.27 1.54 -0.85
N SER A 26 19.10 2.07 -2.06
CA SER A 26 19.38 3.48 -2.37
C SER A 26 18.53 4.45 -1.53
N LEU A 27 17.24 4.13 -1.31
CA LEU A 27 16.34 4.91 -0.46
C LEU A 27 16.79 4.95 1.01
N ILE A 28 17.22 3.82 1.55
CA ILE A 28 17.73 3.74 2.93
C ILE A 28 18.99 4.58 3.09
N ILE A 29 19.95 4.43 2.17
CA ILE A 29 21.22 5.20 2.21
C ILE A 29 20.95 6.70 2.04
N ALA A 30 20.09 7.09 1.10
CA ALA A 30 19.74 8.49 0.88
C ALA A 30 19.04 9.12 2.10
N ALA A 31 18.13 8.39 2.76
CA ALA A 31 17.49 8.84 3.99
C ALA A 31 18.50 9.05 5.13
N LEU A 32 19.47 8.14 5.28
CA LEU A 32 20.54 8.27 6.28
C LEU A 32 21.45 9.47 5.99
N VAL A 33 21.83 9.68 4.72
CA VAL A 33 22.64 10.84 4.30
C VAL A 33 21.88 12.14 4.54
N CYS A 34 20.59 12.19 4.20
CA CYS A 34 19.72 13.35 4.45
C CYS A 34 19.66 13.70 5.95
N GLY A 35 19.40 12.70 6.79
CA GLY A 35 19.28 12.90 8.23
C GLY A 35 20.61 13.25 8.89
N ALA A 36 21.72 12.66 8.43
CA ALA A 36 23.04 12.99 8.93
C ALA A 36 23.41 14.45 8.63
N ILE A 37 23.16 14.94 7.41
CA ILE A 37 23.42 16.34 7.04
C ILE A 37 22.48 17.29 7.79
N GLY A 38 21.20 16.94 7.91
CA GLY A 38 20.21 17.76 8.63
C GLY A 38 20.47 17.89 10.13
N ASN A 39 20.91 16.82 10.80
CA ASN A 39 21.22 16.86 12.23
C ASN A 39 22.61 17.46 12.53
N TYR A 40 23.57 17.34 11.60
CA TYR A 40 24.89 17.97 11.72
C TYR A 40 24.79 19.51 11.67
N GLY A 41 23.88 20.05 10.85
CA GLY A 41 23.68 21.49 10.68
C GLY A 41 22.94 22.21 11.82
N VAL A 42 22.18 21.49 12.65
CA VAL A 42 21.31 22.10 13.69
C VAL A 42 21.99 22.15 15.08
N ASP A 43 22.82 21.16 15.43
CA ASP A 43 23.30 20.99 16.81
C ASP A 43 24.83 21.07 17.00
N ASN A 44 25.64 21.32 15.95
CA ASN A 44 27.11 21.14 15.98
C ASN A 44 27.52 19.76 16.54
N ALA A 45 26.68 18.75 16.32
CA ALA A 45 26.88 17.40 16.82
C ALA A 45 27.98 16.70 16.01
N THR A 46 28.80 15.88 16.67
CA THR A 46 29.76 15.01 15.97
C THR A 46 29.02 14.06 15.03
N LEU A 47 29.68 13.62 13.94
CA LEU A 47 29.07 12.74 12.93
C LEU A 47 28.39 11.50 13.53
N PHE A 48 28.96 10.97 14.62
CA PHE A 48 28.41 9.82 15.33
C PHE A 48 27.05 10.13 16.01
N GLN A 49 26.94 11.28 16.67
CA GLN A 49 25.72 11.69 17.37
C GLN A 49 24.60 12.10 16.40
N ALA A 50 24.96 12.71 15.25
CA ALA A 50 24.01 12.98 14.17
C ALA A 50 23.45 11.67 13.56
N LEU A 51 24.29 10.63 13.43
CA LEU A 51 23.86 9.31 12.98
C LEU A 51 22.94 8.62 13.99
N GLU A 52 23.26 8.69 15.28
CA GLU A 52 22.43 8.13 16.35
C GLU A 52 21.03 8.74 16.37
N LYS A 53 20.92 10.08 16.32
CA LYS A 53 19.64 10.78 16.20
C LYS A 53 18.90 10.40 14.92
N THR A 54 19.60 10.34 13.79
CA THR A 54 19.00 9.95 12.51
C THR A 54 18.42 8.54 12.54
N ILE A 55 19.14 7.57 13.13
CA ILE A 55 18.65 6.20 13.30
C ILE A 55 17.42 6.18 14.22
N GLY A 56 17.43 6.96 15.30
CA GLY A 56 16.27 7.11 16.19
C GLY A 56 15.05 7.68 15.47
N SER A 57 15.21 8.75 14.70
CA SER A 57 14.12 9.33 13.89
C SER A 57 13.68 8.42 12.73
N PHE A 58 14.61 7.70 12.11
CA PHE A 58 14.31 6.76 11.03
C PHE A 58 13.51 5.56 11.54
N THR A 59 13.91 4.96 12.66
CA THR A 59 13.17 3.85 13.28
C THR A 59 11.82 4.31 13.84
N GLY A 60 11.75 5.50 14.45
CA GLY A 60 10.49 6.11 14.89
C GLY A 60 9.54 6.41 13.72
N GLY A 61 10.07 6.93 12.60
CA GLY A 61 9.30 7.20 11.38
C GLY A 61 8.83 5.91 10.68
N LEU A 62 9.62 4.85 10.73
CA LEU A 62 9.21 3.54 10.28
C LEU A 62 8.05 3.01 11.11
N GLY A 63 7.99 3.20 12.43
CA GLY A 63 6.88 2.71 13.26
C GLY A 63 5.50 3.16 12.76
N GLY A 64 5.33 4.46 12.49
CA GLY A 64 4.05 5.01 12.00
C GLY A 64 3.67 4.53 10.59
N GLY A 65 4.66 4.35 9.70
CA GLY A 65 4.42 3.83 8.35
C GLY A 65 4.35 2.30 8.25
N ALA A 66 5.01 1.59 9.16
CA ALA A 66 5.17 0.13 9.15
C ALA A 66 3.87 -0.57 9.53
N GLU A 67 3.10 -0.03 10.47
CA GLU A 67 1.77 -0.55 10.78
C GLU A 67 0.85 -0.50 9.55
N THR A 68 0.86 0.63 8.83
CA THR A 68 0.08 0.80 7.59
C THR A 68 0.58 -0.16 6.49
N ALA A 69 1.89 -0.30 6.33
CA ALA A 69 2.49 -1.21 5.35
C ALA A 69 2.17 -2.68 5.65
N MET A 70 2.23 -3.11 6.92
CA MET A 70 1.86 -4.46 7.34
C MET A 70 0.38 -4.74 7.09
N ASN A 71 -0.51 -3.79 7.38
CA ASN A 71 -1.94 -3.95 7.12
C ASN A 71 -2.23 -4.13 5.62
N TYR A 72 -1.54 -3.40 4.74
CA TYR A 72 -1.69 -3.58 3.28
C TYR A 72 -1.07 -4.88 2.78
N ALA A 73 0.08 -5.29 3.33
CA ALA A 73 0.68 -6.59 3.01
C ALA A 73 -0.24 -7.76 3.40
N ILE A 74 -0.83 -7.71 4.60
CA ILE A 74 -1.79 -8.72 5.09
C ILE A 74 -3.04 -8.73 4.22
N LEU A 75 -3.56 -7.57 3.84
CA LEU A 75 -4.75 -7.47 3.00
C LEU A 75 -4.49 -8.00 1.58
N GLY A 76 -3.33 -7.70 1.00
CA GLY A 76 -2.90 -8.27 -0.28
C GLY A 76 -2.72 -9.78 -0.19
N ALA A 77 -2.10 -10.28 0.87
CA ALA A 77 -1.97 -11.71 1.12
C ALA A 77 -3.34 -12.40 1.27
N PHE A 78 -4.30 -11.76 1.94
CA PHE A 78 -5.68 -12.24 2.06
C PHE A 78 -6.40 -12.27 0.71
N ALA A 79 -6.26 -11.24 -0.12
CA ALA A 79 -6.84 -11.21 -1.47
C ALA A 79 -6.30 -12.34 -2.36
N VAL A 80 -4.97 -12.58 -2.32
CA VAL A 80 -4.34 -13.70 -3.04
C VAL A 80 -4.80 -15.04 -2.49
N ALA A 81 -4.86 -15.21 -1.18
CA ALA A 81 -5.34 -16.44 -0.55
C ALA A 81 -6.80 -16.74 -0.91
N LEU A 82 -7.67 -15.72 -0.88
CA LEU A 82 -9.06 -15.84 -1.32
C LEU A 82 -9.14 -16.24 -2.80
N SER A 83 -8.41 -15.56 -3.68
CA SER A 83 -8.37 -15.86 -5.11
C SER A 83 -7.87 -17.28 -5.41
N ARG A 84 -6.96 -17.82 -4.61
CA ARG A 84 -6.45 -19.19 -4.79
C ARG A 84 -7.25 -20.27 -4.07
N SER A 85 -8.05 -19.90 -3.06
CA SER A 85 -8.85 -20.84 -2.27
C SER A 85 -10.06 -21.42 -3.01
N GLY A 86 -10.44 -20.86 -4.17
CA GLY A 86 -11.63 -21.28 -4.92
C GLY A 86 -12.96 -20.98 -4.20
N VAL A 87 -12.92 -20.34 -3.03
CA VAL A 87 -14.11 -19.93 -2.27
C VAL A 87 -14.96 -18.97 -3.10
N THR A 88 -14.33 -18.10 -3.90
CA THR A 88 -15.01 -17.22 -4.85
C THR A 88 -15.76 -17.99 -5.94
N ASP A 89 -15.20 -19.09 -6.45
CA ASP A 89 -15.85 -19.94 -7.46
C ASP A 89 -17.00 -20.74 -6.88
N LEU A 90 -16.85 -21.24 -5.64
CA LEU A 90 -17.91 -21.92 -4.90
C LEU A 90 -19.07 -20.98 -4.56
N LEU A 91 -18.77 -19.75 -4.14
CA LEU A 91 -19.78 -18.70 -3.92
C LEU A 91 -20.48 -18.33 -5.23
N ALA A 92 -19.73 -18.16 -6.33
CA ALA A 92 -20.30 -17.90 -7.64
C ALA A 92 -21.24 -19.04 -8.07
N TYR A 93 -20.84 -20.30 -7.92
CA TYR A 93 -21.68 -21.45 -8.25
C TYR A 93 -22.92 -21.56 -7.36
N LYS A 94 -22.80 -21.28 -6.06
CA LYS A 94 -23.93 -21.27 -5.12
C LYS A 94 -24.93 -20.15 -5.42
N VAL A 95 -24.44 -18.99 -5.81
CA VAL A 95 -25.28 -17.87 -6.28
C VAL A 95 -25.96 -18.25 -7.59
N ILE A 96 -25.21 -18.69 -8.60
CA ILE A 96 -25.75 -19.07 -9.93
C ILE A 96 -26.77 -20.20 -9.83
N SER A 97 -26.51 -21.22 -9.00
CA SER A 97 -27.44 -22.34 -8.77
C SER A 97 -28.71 -21.91 -8.02
N HIS A 98 -28.63 -20.94 -7.11
CA HIS A 98 -29.81 -20.34 -6.48
C HIS A 98 -30.65 -19.52 -7.49
N PHE A 99 -30.00 -18.94 -8.50
CA PHE A 99 -30.64 -18.25 -9.63
C PHE A 99 -31.04 -19.18 -10.79
N GLY A 100 -30.91 -20.51 -10.62
CA GLY A 100 -30.98 -21.56 -11.65
C GLY A 100 -32.31 -21.80 -12.37
N LYS A 101 -33.09 -20.78 -12.77
CA LYS A 101 -34.21 -20.96 -13.72
C LYS A 101 -34.29 -19.82 -14.74
N ARG A 102 -33.74 -20.10 -15.93
CA ARG A 102 -33.78 -19.35 -17.22
C ARG A 102 -33.30 -17.88 -17.15
N PRO A 103 -32.25 -17.49 -17.90
CA PRO A 103 -31.83 -16.09 -17.99
C PRO A 103 -32.88 -15.29 -18.77
N SER A 104 -33.93 -14.81 -18.10
CA SER A 104 -34.74 -13.71 -18.62
C SER A 104 -33.90 -12.43 -18.47
N GLY A 105 -33.88 -11.56 -19.48
CA GLY A 105 -33.12 -10.31 -19.43
C GLY A 105 -33.42 -9.44 -18.21
N ARG A 106 -34.56 -9.66 -17.54
CA ARG A 106 -34.98 -9.00 -16.29
C ARG A 106 -34.22 -9.50 -15.05
N SER A 107 -33.92 -10.80 -14.97
CA SER A 107 -33.19 -11.41 -13.84
C SER A 107 -31.72 -10.98 -13.82
N VAL A 108 -31.08 -10.95 -15.00
CA VAL A 108 -29.70 -10.46 -15.15
C VAL A 108 -29.60 -8.97 -14.81
N PHE A 109 -30.61 -8.17 -15.20
CA PHE A 109 -30.68 -6.75 -14.86
C PHE A 109 -30.78 -6.54 -13.33
N TRP A 110 -31.70 -7.24 -12.66
CA TRP A 110 -31.85 -7.17 -11.20
C TRP A 110 -30.61 -7.67 -10.44
N PHE A 111 -29.96 -8.73 -10.91
CA PHE A 111 -28.72 -9.24 -10.34
C PHE A 111 -27.59 -8.20 -10.42
N LYS A 112 -27.44 -7.53 -11.57
CA LYS A 112 -26.47 -6.45 -11.75
C LYS A 112 -26.71 -5.28 -10.79
N TYR A 113 -27.98 -4.90 -10.60
CA TYR A 113 -28.35 -3.82 -9.67
C TYR A 113 -28.17 -4.21 -8.20
N ILE A 114 -28.43 -5.47 -7.82
CA ILE A 114 -28.16 -5.97 -6.46
C ILE A 114 -26.67 -5.99 -6.18
N ILE A 115 -25.85 -6.49 -7.11
CA ILE A 115 -24.38 -6.43 -6.99
C ILE A 115 -23.90 -4.99 -6.84
N LEU A 116 -24.40 -4.08 -7.68
CA LEU A 116 -24.03 -2.67 -7.63
C LEU A 116 -24.45 -2.01 -6.30
N PHE A 117 -25.65 -2.33 -5.79
CA PHE A 117 -26.17 -1.83 -4.53
C PHE A 117 -25.36 -2.34 -3.33
N VAL A 118 -25.02 -3.63 -3.31
CA VAL A 118 -24.16 -4.23 -2.28
C VAL A 118 -22.75 -3.61 -2.33
N LEU A 119 -22.19 -3.44 -3.53
CA LEU A 119 -20.89 -2.78 -3.71
C LEU A 119 -20.92 -1.33 -3.22
N THR A 120 -22.00 -0.61 -3.48
CA THR A 120 -22.20 0.79 -3.07
C THR A 120 -22.39 0.89 -1.55
N ALA A 121 -23.20 0.01 -0.95
CA ALA A 121 -23.38 -0.03 0.50
C ALA A 121 -22.06 -0.36 1.23
N PHE A 122 -21.26 -1.28 0.68
CA PHE A 122 -19.95 -1.62 1.21
C PHE A 122 -18.95 -0.47 1.05
N ALA A 123 -18.98 0.25 -0.08
CA ALA A 123 -18.15 1.43 -0.32
C ALA A 123 -18.50 2.61 0.62
N ILE A 124 -19.79 2.85 0.88
CA ILE A 124 -20.24 3.91 1.80
C ILE A 124 -19.88 3.55 3.25
N SER A 125 -20.02 2.27 3.63
CA SER A 125 -19.62 1.79 4.97
C SER A 125 -18.09 1.83 5.18
N SER A 126 -17.31 1.63 4.11
CA SER A 126 -15.85 1.68 4.11
C SER A 126 -15.26 3.05 4.45
N GLN A 127 -16.05 4.13 4.44
CA GLN A 127 -15.57 5.46 4.81
C GLN A 127 -15.52 5.70 6.32
N ASN A 128 -16.17 4.86 7.16
CA ASN A 128 -16.41 5.19 8.57
C ASN A 128 -15.94 4.14 9.60
N VAL A 129 -15.74 2.87 9.23
CA VAL A 129 -15.50 1.78 10.22
C VAL A 129 -14.07 1.23 10.18
N ILE A 130 -13.41 1.29 9.02
CA ILE A 130 -12.02 0.83 8.83
C ILE A 130 -11.44 1.71 7.71
N PRO A 131 -10.25 2.33 7.85
CA PRO A 131 -9.65 3.18 6.82
C PRO A 131 -9.15 2.34 5.63
N ILE A 132 -10.07 1.76 4.87
CA ILE A 132 -9.82 0.87 3.71
C ILE A 132 -9.70 1.69 2.42
N HIS A 133 -9.89 3.02 2.45
CA HIS A 133 -10.00 3.85 1.24
C HIS A 133 -8.80 3.78 0.27
N ILE A 134 -7.61 3.34 0.73
CA ILE A 134 -6.44 3.06 -0.14
C ILE A 134 -6.32 1.57 -0.49
N ALA A 135 -6.83 0.69 0.36
CA ALA A 135 -6.73 -0.77 0.24
C ALA A 135 -7.95 -1.43 -0.44
N PHE A 136 -8.99 -0.64 -0.75
CA PHE A 136 -10.23 -1.08 -1.40
C PHE A 136 -10.03 -1.41 -2.89
N ILE A 137 -9.17 -0.64 -3.57
CA ILE A 137 -8.97 -0.73 -5.03
C ILE A 137 -8.40 -2.10 -5.44
N PRO A 138 -7.41 -2.70 -4.73
CA PRO A 138 -6.91 -4.04 -5.06
C PRO A 138 -7.89 -5.19 -4.75
N ILE A 139 -8.81 -5.02 -3.80
CA ILE A 139 -9.74 -6.08 -3.37
C ILE A 139 -10.91 -6.24 -4.33
N VAL A 140 -11.49 -5.12 -4.78
CA VAL A 140 -12.76 -5.13 -5.52
C VAL A 140 -12.59 -5.68 -6.93
N VAL A 141 -11.38 -5.60 -7.50
CA VAL A 141 -11.09 -6.06 -8.85
C VAL A 141 -9.86 -6.97 -8.84
N PRO A 142 -10.01 -8.24 -8.42
CA PRO A 142 -8.88 -9.17 -8.29
C PRO A 142 -8.15 -9.47 -9.62
N HIS A 143 -8.80 -9.25 -10.77
CA HIS A 143 -8.38 -9.81 -12.06
C HIS A 143 -7.87 -8.79 -13.11
N PHE A 144 -7.67 -7.51 -12.76
CA PHE A 144 -7.21 -6.49 -13.73
C PHE A 144 -5.74 -6.07 -13.57
N TRP A 145 -5.00 -6.60 -12.60
CA TRP A 145 -3.63 -6.17 -12.30
C TRP A 145 -2.58 -7.31 -12.26
N VAL A 146 -2.85 -8.43 -12.94
CA VAL A 146 -1.81 -9.37 -13.39
C VAL A 146 -1.61 -9.15 -14.87
#